data_AF-A0A2D0HPZ7-F1
#
_entry.id   AF-A0A2D0HPZ7-F1
#
_cell.length_a   1.000
_cell.length_b   1.000
_cell.length_c   1.000
_cell.angle_alpha   90.00
_cell.angle_beta   90.00
_cell.angle_gamma   90.00
#
_symmetry.space_group_name_H-M   'P 1'
#
loop_
_entity.id
_entity.type
_entity.pdbx_description
1 polymer ?
#
loop_
_entity_poly.entity_id
_entity_poly.type
_entity_poly.pdbx_seq_one_letter_code
_entity_poly.pdbx_strand_id
1 'polypeptide(L)'
;MVVGSNVMTVQRVSSHCLKQNAEVFPYYCIPTPEEIALFEPHVLVLCLPIPEQFQHQLLQPYILWSEQLVNNISPLATTLTELSDCLHKFL
;
A
#
# COMPACT_ATOMS: atom_id res chain seq x y z
N MET A 1 -2.45 1.57 -6.12
CA MET A 1 -2.94 0.18 -5.89
C MET A 1 -2.68 -0.20 -4.43
N VAL A 2 -3.62 -0.87 -3.77
CA VAL A 2 -3.52 -1.29 -2.35
C VAL A 2 -3.41 -2.81 -2.30
N VAL A 3 -2.31 -3.32 -1.78
CA VAL A 3 -1.93 -4.74 -1.83
C VAL A 3 -1.90 -5.32 -0.42
N GLY A 4 -2.52 -6.47 -0.19
CA GLY A 4 -2.41 -7.17 1.10
C GLY A 4 -3.25 -8.44 1.19
N SER A 5 -2.90 -9.32 2.11
CA SER A 5 -3.60 -10.60 2.30
C SER A 5 -4.84 -10.52 3.21
N ASN A 6 -4.90 -9.51 4.09
CA ASN A 6 -6.06 -9.29 4.96
C ASN A 6 -7.09 -8.40 4.25
N VAL A 7 -8.22 -9.02 3.88
CA VAL A 7 -9.33 -8.34 3.16
C VAL A 7 -9.83 -7.11 3.91
N MET A 8 -10.02 -7.20 5.22
CA MET A 8 -10.56 -6.09 6.02
C MET A 8 -9.60 -4.90 6.06
N THR A 9 -8.30 -5.16 6.19
CA THR A 9 -7.27 -4.13 6.15
C THR A 9 -7.20 -3.47 4.77
N VAL A 10 -7.15 -4.26 3.69
CA VAL A 10 -7.11 -3.74 2.32
C VAL A 10 -8.35 -2.89 2.03
N GLN A 11 -9.54 -3.32 2.42
CA GLN A 11 -10.77 -2.55 2.24
C GLN A 11 -10.76 -1.24 3.04
N ARG A 12 -10.28 -1.27 4.29
CA ARG A 12 -10.21 -0.07 5.14
C ARG A 12 -9.24 0.97 4.57
N VAL A 13 -8.03 0.53 4.21
CA VAL A 13 -7.01 1.37 3.57
C VAL A 13 -7.53 1.92 2.25
N SER A 14 -8.13 1.07 1.41
CA SER A 14 -8.71 1.49 0.14
C SER A 14 -9.81 2.53 0.32
N SER A 15 -10.71 2.32 1.26
CA SER A 15 -11.79 3.27 1.59
C SER A 15 -11.24 4.61 2.06
N HIS A 16 -10.13 4.60 2.80
CA HIS A 16 -9.47 5.83 3.22
C HIS A 16 -8.84 6.57 2.05
N CYS A 17 -8.09 5.88 1.19
CA CYS A 17 -7.49 6.45 -0.02
C CYS A 17 -8.56 7.07 -0.95
N LEU A 18 -9.69 6.38 -1.14
CA LEU A 18 -10.82 6.90 -1.94
C LEU A 18 -11.36 8.22 -1.38
N LYS A 19 -11.41 8.39 -0.06
CA LYS A 19 -11.84 9.65 0.59
C LYS A 19 -10.83 10.80 0.38
N GLN A 20 -9.59 10.49 0.02
CA GLN A 20 -8.57 11.47 -0.37
C GLN A 20 -8.59 11.76 -1.89
N ASN A 21 -9.68 11.40 -2.60
CA ASN A 21 -9.82 11.52 -4.05
C ASN A 21 -8.78 10.74 -4.87
N ALA A 22 -8.14 9.72 -4.30
CA ALA A 22 -7.28 8.82 -5.06
C ALA A 22 -8.13 7.77 -5.80
N GLU A 23 -7.73 7.41 -7.01
CA GLU A 23 -8.22 6.19 -7.66
C GLU A 23 -7.53 4.97 -7.03
N VAL A 24 -8.32 3.97 -6.64
CA VAL A 24 -7.83 2.84 -5.86
C VAL A 24 -8.19 1.52 -6.51
N PHE A 25 -7.16 0.71 -6.75
CA PHE A 25 -7.29 -0.70 -7.11
C PHE A 25 -6.90 -1.58 -5.91
N PRO A 26 -7.86 -2.23 -5.23
CA PRO A 26 -7.59 -3.19 -4.15
C PRO A 26 -7.14 -4.54 -4.71
N TYR A 27 -6.09 -5.12 -4.14
CA TYR A 27 -5.52 -6.39 -4.59
C TYR A 27 -5.16 -7.28 -3.40
N TYR A 28 -5.73 -8.48 -3.36
CA TYR A 28 -5.76 -9.34 -2.16
C TYR A 28 -4.65 -10.41 -2.12
N CYS A 29 -3.72 -10.36 -3.06
CA CYS A 29 -2.60 -11.31 -3.19
C CYS A 29 -1.29 -10.54 -3.44
N ILE A 30 -0.19 -11.24 -3.75
CA ILE A 30 1.05 -10.59 -4.22
C ILE A 30 0.96 -10.48 -5.74
N PRO A 31 0.90 -9.26 -6.31
CA PRO A 31 0.82 -9.10 -7.75
C PRO A 31 2.15 -9.44 -8.41
N THR A 32 2.06 -9.99 -9.60
CA THR A 32 3.21 -10.22 -10.49
C THR A 32 3.71 -8.89 -11.08
N PRO A 33 4.99 -8.82 -11.51
CA PRO A 33 5.50 -7.63 -12.20
C PRO A 33 4.65 -7.23 -13.42
N GLU A 34 4.11 -8.19 -14.15
CA GLU A 34 3.24 -7.97 -15.30
C GLU A 34 1.92 -7.33 -14.91
N GLU A 35 1.31 -7.75 -13.80
CA GLU A 35 0.09 -7.13 -13.27
C GLU A 35 0.37 -5.70 -12.80
N ILE A 36 1.48 -5.45 -12.11
CA ILE A 36 1.85 -4.10 -11.69
C ILE A 36 2.07 -3.20 -12.93
N ALA A 37 2.75 -3.71 -13.96
CA ALA A 37 2.96 -2.98 -15.20
C ALA A 37 1.64 -2.70 -15.95
N LEU A 38 0.70 -3.65 -15.93
CA LEU A 38 -0.62 -3.50 -16.57
C LEU A 38 -1.46 -2.41 -15.93
N PHE A 39 -1.47 -2.34 -14.59
CA PHE A 39 -2.26 -1.35 -13.86
C PHE A 39 -1.54 -0.01 -13.67
N GLU A 40 -0.23 0.05 -13.94
CA GLU A 40 0.63 1.23 -13.86
C GLU A 40 0.35 2.12 -12.63
N PRO A 41 0.40 1.58 -11.40
CA PRO A 41 0.01 2.36 -10.23
C PRO A 41 1.02 3.46 -9.94
N HIS A 42 0.54 4.70 -9.76
CA HIS A 42 1.36 5.83 -9.31
C HIS A 42 2.07 5.56 -7.98
N VAL A 43 1.40 4.87 -7.06
CA VAL A 43 1.95 4.43 -5.77
C VAL A 43 1.30 3.12 -5.33
N LEU A 44 2.10 2.28 -4.69
CA LEU A 44 1.66 1.04 -4.04
C LEU A 44 1.46 1.28 -2.54
N VAL A 45 0.35 0.82 -1.96
CA VAL A 45 0.20 0.74 -0.50
C VAL A 45 0.23 -0.73 -0.11
N LEU A 46 1.29 -1.13 0.60
CA LEU A 46 1.58 -2.51 0.97
C LEU A 46 1.11 -2.75 2.40
N CYS A 47 -0.03 -3.42 2.56
CA CYS A 47 -0.58 -3.80 3.85
C CYS A 47 0.16 -5.02 4.39
N LEU A 48 0.88 -4.84 5.49
CA LEU A 48 1.63 -5.90 6.14
C LEU A 48 0.70 -6.95 6.79
N PRO A 49 1.13 -8.23 6.87
CA PRO A 49 2.43 -8.74 6.42
C PRO A 49 2.51 -8.93 4.90
N ILE A 50 3.67 -8.59 4.32
CA ILE A 50 4.02 -8.82 2.91
C ILE A 50 5.43 -9.43 2.84
N PRO A 51 5.71 -10.38 1.91
CA PRO A 51 7.03 -10.95 1.74
C PRO A 51 8.09 -9.87 1.42
N GLU A 52 9.21 -9.86 2.13
CA GLU A 52 10.31 -8.90 1.90
C GLU A 52 10.87 -8.98 0.47
N GLN A 53 10.97 -10.20 -0.08
CA GLN A 53 11.39 -10.44 -1.45
C GLN A 53 10.54 -9.69 -2.49
N PHE A 54 9.25 -9.47 -2.20
CA PHE A 54 8.38 -8.70 -3.08
C PHE A 54 8.75 -7.22 -3.03
N GLN A 55 9.02 -6.68 -1.83
CA GLN A 55 9.41 -5.27 -1.66
C GLN A 55 10.69 -4.95 -2.45
N HIS A 56 11.67 -5.87 -2.45
CA HIS A 56 12.93 -5.70 -3.18
C HIS A 56 12.77 -5.74 -4.71
N GLN A 57 11.66 -6.26 -5.22
CA GLN A 57 11.39 -6.35 -6.67
C GLN A 57 10.60 -5.15 -7.20
N LEU A 58 10.07 -4.30 -6.32
CA LEU A 58 9.26 -3.16 -6.71
C LEU A 58 10.12 -2.03 -7.28
N LEU A 59 9.74 -1.57 -8.46
CA LEU A 59 10.31 -0.37 -9.09
C LEU A 59 9.46 0.87 -8.81
N GLN A 60 8.18 0.67 -8.47
CA GLN A 60 7.23 1.73 -8.14
C GLN A 60 7.42 2.20 -6.70
N PRO A 61 7.15 3.49 -6.41
CA PRO A 61 7.14 3.97 -5.04
C PRO A 61 6.06 3.23 -4.24
N TYR A 62 6.37 2.94 -2.98
CA TYR A 62 5.45 2.24 -2.10
C TYR A 62 5.41 2.83 -0.68
N ILE A 63 4.27 2.65 -0.03
CA ILE A 63 4.00 3.00 1.35
C ILE A 63 3.73 1.69 2.10
N LEU A 64 4.45 1.45 3.19
CA LEU A 64 4.16 0.32 4.07
C LEU A 64 3.03 0.73 5.03
N TRP A 65 1.98 -0.10 5.11
CA TRP A 65 0.88 0.05 6.06
C TRP A 65 0.90 -1.10 7.06
N SER A 66 0.83 -0.77 8.35
CA SER A 66 0.62 -1.77 9.41
C SER A 66 -0.36 -1.26 10.44
N GLU A 67 -1.35 -2.08 10.80
CA GLU A 67 -2.24 -1.80 11.93
C GLU A 67 -1.56 -2.08 13.29
N GLN A 68 -0.42 -2.77 13.27
CA GLN A 68 0.39 -3.03 14.45
C GLN A 68 1.56 -2.05 14.49
N LEU A 69 1.83 -1.47 15.67
CA LEU A 69 3.06 -0.74 15.96
C LEU A 69 4.25 -1.70 15.85
N VAL A 70 4.84 -1.80 14.65
CA VAL A 70 6.07 -2.55 14.46
C VAL A 70 7.20 -1.64 14.88
N ASN A 71 7.78 -1.92 16.05
CA ASN A 71 8.98 -1.25 16.53
C ASN A 71 10.11 -1.47 15.52
N ASN A 72 10.48 -0.38 14.86
CA ASN A 72 11.71 -0.18 14.10
C ASN A 72 11.78 -0.89 12.74
N ILE A 73 11.56 -0.10 11.67
CA ILE A 73 12.46 0.12 10.51
C ILE A 73 11.59 0.55 9.30
N SER A 74 11.98 1.67 8.66
CA SER A 74 11.41 2.25 7.42
C SER A 74 10.07 3.01 7.55
N PRO A 75 9.69 3.88 6.57
CA PRO A 75 8.52 4.75 6.68
C PRO A 75 7.23 3.91 6.70
N LEU A 76 6.78 3.64 7.91
CA LEU A 76 5.60 2.85 8.21
C LEU A 76 4.47 3.80 8.55
N ALA A 77 3.40 3.78 7.75
CA ALA A 77 2.14 4.40 8.15
C ALA A 77 1.40 3.42 9.08
N THR A 78 1.21 3.85 10.32
CA THR A 78 0.46 3.13 11.35
C THR A 78 -0.89 3.77 11.64
N THR A 79 -1.05 5.03 11.26
CA THR A 79 -2.32 5.76 11.34
C THR A 79 -2.79 6.20 9.97
N LEU A 80 -4.12 6.32 9.80
CA LEU A 80 -4.69 6.80 8.54
C LEU A 80 -4.24 8.23 8.18
N THR A 81 -3.90 9.05 9.18
CA THR A 81 -3.32 10.38 8.97
C THR A 81 -1.93 10.28 8.35
N GLU A 82 -1.05 9.44 8.89
CA GLU A 82 0.28 9.20 8.30
C GLU A 82 0.18 8.67 6.87
N LEU A 83 -0.79 7.79 6.62
CA LEU A 83 -1.07 7.31 5.27
C LEU A 83 -1.46 8.46 4.34
N SER A 84 -2.34 9.38 4.78
CA SER A 84 -2.69 10.58 4.01
C SER A 84 -1.47 11.46 3.74
N ASP A 85 -0.63 11.71 4.75
CA ASP A 85 0.57 12.54 4.60
C ASP A 85 1.56 11.92 3.62
N CYS A 86 1.67 10.59 3.60
CA CYS A 86 2.45 9.89 2.60
C CYS A 86 1.82 9.98 1.20
N LEU A 87 0.50 9.81 1.07
CA LEU A 87 -0.20 9.87 -0.21
C LEU A 87 -0.10 11.25 -0.88
N HIS A 88 -0.18 12.34 -0.12
CA HIS A 88 -0.02 13.70 -0.64
C HIS A 88 1.35 13.99 -1.25
N LYS A 89 2.36 13.14 -1.05
CA LYS A 89 3.66 13.27 -1.74
C LYS A 89 3.62 12.77 -3.19
N PHE A 90 2.55 12.07 -3.57
CA PHE A 90 2.40 11.40 -4.87
C PHE A 90 1.15 11.85 -5.65
N LEU A 91 0.28 12.67 -5.05
CA LEU A 91 -0.90 13.30 -5.66
C LEU A 91 -0.60 14.78 -5.93
#